data_AF-A0A842T4J5-F1
#
_entry.id   AF-A0A842T4J5-F1
#
_cell.length_a   1.000
_cell.length_b   1.000
_cell.length_c   1.000
_cell.angle_alpha   90.00
_cell.angle_beta   90.00
_cell.angle_gamma   90.00
#
_symmetry.space_group_name_H-M   'P 1'
#
loop_
_entity.id
_entity.type
_entity.pdbx_description
1 polymer ?
#
loop_
_entity_poly.entity_id
_entity_poly.type
_entity_poly.pdbx_seq_one_letter_code
_entity_poly.pdbx_strand_id
1 'polypeptide(L)'
;MSSYLYLKFFNPPSALLASGSKSGVELGGSKNIISIDTEHNFYNVGTIYTEMSWAEFYRDIEGLEDQIDTFTTKEYKSIQDDPDALVESLVKNIENIIQEKKLFYGIGDFEVDAFMNENTIIPGLELDNELINTLMDAHKKSRNRDQFPTLLKTQENKKYINITIQGQNKDKLQIPGGSLEDIADKLRFAKGFATGLVVSSKKSANLFMMNDRIVFQEDQIPEFYIDQDCITIIESGIERDKLFPISWFRFDIGIRSLETLELWDKIKENEKLKKVLKDYDNYITKLIVDKYISLASPMNLGSDFEKEFLKLNPSQKKKSLRDMAEAIRILTEEYEE
;
A
#
# COMPACT_ATOMS: atom_id res chain seq x y z
N MET A 1 10.27 15.20 -15.35
CA MET A 1 9.52 14.27 -14.49
C MET A 1 8.72 13.33 -15.37
N SER A 2 9.01 12.03 -15.35
CA SER A 2 8.20 11.04 -16.06
C SER A 2 6.92 10.80 -15.27
N SER A 3 5.79 11.33 -15.73
CA SER A 3 4.48 11.00 -15.18
C SER A 3 4.08 9.63 -15.71
N TYR A 4 4.44 8.56 -15.00
CA TYR A 4 3.84 7.26 -15.29
C TYR A 4 2.37 7.34 -14.90
N LEU A 5 1.48 7.41 -15.91
CA LEU A 5 0.03 7.43 -15.71
C LEU A 5 -0.48 6.16 -15.01
N TYR A 6 0.28 5.05 -15.12
CA TYR A 6 -0.02 3.76 -14.50
C TYR A 6 1.23 3.20 -13.82
N LEU A 7 1.07 2.74 -12.58
CA LEU A 7 2.04 1.91 -11.87
C LEU A 7 1.68 0.44 -12.09
N LYS A 8 2.67 -0.46 -12.01
CA LYS A 8 2.40 -1.91 -12.02
C LYS A 8 2.35 -2.41 -10.59
N PHE A 9 1.36 -3.24 -10.28
CA PHE A 9 1.34 -4.04 -9.07
C PHE A 9 1.58 -5.51 -9.43
N PHE A 10 2.80 -5.97 -9.19
CA PHE A 10 3.25 -7.33 -9.44
C PHE A 10 2.76 -8.30 -8.35
N ASN A 11 2.39 -9.50 -8.79
CA ASN A 11 1.78 -10.54 -7.96
C ASN A 11 0.61 -9.98 -7.12
N PRO A 12 -0.34 -9.25 -7.74
CA PRO A 12 -1.33 -8.49 -6.99
C PRO A 12 -2.16 -9.41 -6.09
N PRO A 13 -2.60 -8.93 -4.92
CA PRO A 13 -3.47 -9.71 -4.04
C PRO A 13 -4.75 -10.15 -4.73
N SER A 14 -5.25 -11.34 -4.38
CA SER A 14 -6.49 -11.91 -4.96
C SER A 14 -7.69 -10.98 -4.79
N ALA A 15 -7.76 -10.24 -3.68
CA ALA A 15 -8.81 -9.24 -3.43
C ALA A 15 -8.86 -8.09 -4.45
N LEU A 16 -7.75 -7.77 -5.13
CA LEU A 16 -7.74 -6.78 -6.23
C LEU A 16 -8.20 -7.36 -7.57
N LEU A 17 -8.28 -8.69 -7.67
CA LEU A 17 -8.73 -9.43 -8.83
C LEU A 17 -10.15 -9.99 -8.67
N ALA A 18 -10.78 -9.69 -7.53
CA ALA A 18 -12.11 -10.17 -7.20
C ALA A 18 -13.10 -9.81 -8.31
N SER A 19 -14.02 -10.73 -8.57
CA SER A 19 -14.94 -10.69 -9.69
C SER A 19 -16.37 -11.02 -9.25
N GLY A 20 -17.34 -10.66 -10.09
CA GLY A 20 -18.74 -10.91 -9.84
C GLY A 20 -19.52 -11.33 -11.08
N SER A 21 -20.77 -11.73 -10.85
CA SER A 21 -21.70 -12.16 -11.88
C SER A 21 -23.15 -12.11 -11.37
N LYS A 22 -24.10 -12.56 -12.20
CA LYS A 22 -25.50 -12.68 -11.80
C LYS A 22 -25.71 -13.81 -10.80
N SER A 23 -24.85 -14.81 -10.84
CA SER A 23 -24.93 -16.01 -10.00
C SER A 23 -24.24 -15.87 -8.65
N GLY A 24 -23.39 -14.87 -8.47
CA GLY A 24 -22.58 -14.73 -7.27
C GLY A 24 -21.46 -13.71 -7.41
N VAL A 25 -20.73 -13.49 -6.32
CA VAL A 25 -19.63 -12.54 -6.22
C VAL A 25 -18.49 -13.12 -5.37
N GLU A 26 -17.25 -12.74 -5.67
CA GLU A 26 -16.10 -13.03 -4.81
C GLU A 26 -16.05 -12.08 -3.64
N LEU A 27 -15.83 -12.65 -2.47
CA LEU A 27 -15.83 -12.01 -1.16
C LEU A 27 -14.56 -12.37 -0.39
N GLY A 28 -14.28 -11.61 0.65
CA GLY A 28 -13.16 -11.76 1.56
C GLY A 28 -12.11 -10.67 1.39
N GLY A 29 -10.87 -10.97 1.74
CA GLY A 29 -9.81 -9.99 1.80
C GLY A 29 -8.41 -10.57 1.92
N SER A 30 -7.43 -9.68 1.93
CA SER A 30 -6.03 -10.07 2.04
C SER A 30 -5.16 -8.97 2.64
N LYS A 31 -4.26 -9.38 3.54
CA LYS A 31 -3.21 -8.53 4.11
C LYS A 31 -1.85 -8.97 3.60
N ASN A 32 -1.11 -8.05 3.02
CA ASN A 32 0.07 -8.32 2.21
C ASN A 32 1.26 -7.44 2.61
N ILE A 33 2.46 -7.98 2.43
CA ILE A 33 3.73 -7.27 2.58
C ILE A 33 4.10 -6.71 1.21
N ILE A 34 4.28 -5.40 1.14
CA ILE A 34 4.50 -4.69 -0.12
C ILE A 34 5.90 -4.11 -0.14
N SER A 35 6.55 -4.24 -1.30
CA SER A 35 7.79 -3.55 -1.62
C SER A 35 7.64 -2.72 -2.89
N ILE A 36 8.57 -1.79 -3.07
CA ILE A 36 8.66 -0.93 -4.26
C ILE A 36 10.05 -0.95 -4.87
N ASP A 37 10.11 -0.68 -6.18
CA ASP A 37 11.35 -0.50 -6.94
C ASP A 37 11.57 0.97 -7.32
N THR A 38 12.65 1.21 -8.08
CA THR A 38 13.01 2.53 -8.63
C THR A 38 11.98 3.12 -9.59
N GLU A 39 11.14 2.28 -10.20
CA GLU A 39 10.07 2.70 -11.11
C GLU A 39 8.75 2.95 -10.37
N HIS A 40 8.75 2.91 -9.03
CA HIS A 40 7.56 3.05 -8.18
C HIS A 40 6.54 1.91 -8.36
N ASN A 41 6.93 0.79 -8.95
CA ASN A 41 6.05 -0.37 -9.09
C ASN A 41 5.89 -1.06 -7.73
N PHE A 42 4.68 -1.55 -7.45
CA PHE A 42 4.37 -2.29 -6.23
C PHE A 42 4.60 -3.78 -6.47
N TYR A 43 5.08 -4.47 -5.43
CA TYR A 43 5.28 -5.91 -5.44
C TYR A 43 4.71 -6.50 -4.17
N ASN A 44 3.77 -7.44 -4.32
CA ASN A 44 3.41 -8.30 -3.22
C ASN A 44 4.53 -9.33 -3.04
N VAL A 45 5.26 -9.22 -1.94
CA VAL A 45 6.37 -10.13 -1.62
C VAL A 45 5.95 -11.21 -0.63
N GLY A 46 4.82 -11.05 0.05
CA GLY A 46 4.31 -12.04 0.99
C GLY A 46 2.89 -11.74 1.45
N THR A 47 2.16 -12.79 1.78
CA THR A 47 0.77 -12.72 2.25
C THR A 47 0.72 -13.15 3.72
N ILE A 48 0.16 -12.27 4.57
CA ILE A 48 -0.07 -12.52 5.99
C ILE A 48 -1.37 -13.28 6.17
N TYR A 49 -2.44 -12.81 5.53
CA TYR A 49 -3.61 -13.63 5.32
C TYR A 49 -4.23 -13.34 3.96
N THR A 50 -4.93 -14.33 3.44
CA THR A 50 -5.89 -14.19 2.36
C THR A 50 -7.03 -15.16 2.64
N GLU A 51 -8.23 -14.66 2.53
CA GLU A 51 -9.46 -15.43 2.57
C GLU A 51 -10.30 -14.95 1.41
N MET A 52 -10.54 -15.81 0.43
CA MET A 52 -11.40 -15.51 -0.70
C MET A 52 -12.47 -16.59 -0.79
N SER A 53 -13.72 -16.17 -0.95
CA SER A 53 -14.87 -17.05 -1.07
C SER A 53 -15.72 -16.63 -2.26
N TRP A 54 -16.40 -17.58 -2.87
CA TRP A 54 -17.47 -17.33 -3.84
C TRP A 54 -18.81 -17.39 -3.11
N ALA A 55 -19.51 -16.26 -3.05
CA ALA A 55 -20.85 -16.15 -2.51
C ALA A 55 -21.87 -16.31 -3.63
N GLU A 56 -22.72 -17.35 -3.57
CA GLU A 56 -23.78 -17.60 -4.53
C GLU A 56 -25.07 -16.89 -4.11
N PHE A 57 -25.74 -16.23 -5.06
CA PHE A 57 -27.04 -15.61 -4.79
C PHE A 57 -28.20 -16.61 -4.93
N TYR A 58 -29.31 -16.33 -4.25
CA TYR A 58 -30.56 -17.06 -4.49
C TYR A 58 -30.98 -16.94 -5.96
N ARG A 59 -31.26 -18.07 -6.60
CA ARG A 59 -31.68 -18.12 -8.01
C ARG A 59 -33.18 -18.29 -8.20
N ASP A 60 -33.84 -18.89 -7.21
CA ASP A 60 -35.22 -19.39 -7.34
C ASP A 60 -36.23 -18.71 -6.39
N ILE A 61 -35.84 -17.60 -5.74
CA ILE A 61 -36.72 -16.83 -4.85
C ILE A 61 -36.80 -15.39 -5.35
N GLU A 62 -37.97 -15.02 -5.84
CA GLU A 62 -38.26 -13.66 -6.33
C GLU A 62 -38.07 -12.63 -5.21
N GLY A 63 -37.27 -11.59 -5.48
CA GLY A 63 -36.94 -10.53 -4.52
C GLY A 63 -35.72 -10.82 -3.64
N LEU A 64 -35.06 -11.97 -3.77
CA LEU A 64 -33.83 -12.34 -3.05
C LEU A 64 -32.61 -12.54 -3.97
N GLU A 65 -32.68 -12.10 -5.23
CA GLU A 65 -31.66 -12.36 -6.27
C GLU A 65 -30.30 -11.70 -5.99
N ASP A 66 -30.24 -10.79 -5.03
CA ASP A 66 -29.05 -10.12 -4.53
C ASP A 66 -28.63 -10.58 -3.12
N GLN A 67 -29.38 -11.51 -2.52
CA GLN A 67 -29.09 -12.08 -1.21
C GLN A 67 -28.27 -13.35 -1.36
N ILE A 68 -27.31 -13.54 -0.46
CA ILE A 68 -26.39 -14.68 -0.49
C ILE A 68 -27.10 -15.92 0.07
N ASP A 69 -27.13 -16.99 -0.71
CA ASP A 69 -27.66 -18.29 -0.33
C ASP A 69 -26.57 -19.17 0.31
N THR A 70 -25.42 -19.27 -0.36
CA THR A 70 -24.31 -20.11 0.10
C THR A 70 -22.96 -19.48 -0.18
N PHE A 71 -21.92 -19.97 0.50
CA PHE A 71 -20.54 -19.55 0.30
C PHE A 71 -19.64 -20.76 0.09
N THR A 72 -18.71 -20.65 -0.86
CA THR A 72 -17.67 -21.65 -1.10
C THR A 72 -16.30 -21.00 -1.02
N THR A 73 -15.49 -21.40 -0.05
CA THR A 73 -14.09 -20.95 0.06
C THR A 73 -13.30 -21.33 -1.19
N LYS A 74 -12.66 -20.34 -1.80
CA LYS A 74 -11.77 -20.48 -2.97
C LYS A 74 -10.31 -20.52 -2.56
N GLU A 75 -9.95 -19.66 -1.61
CA GLU A 75 -8.58 -19.52 -1.12
C GLU A 75 -8.63 -19.22 0.37
N TYR A 76 -7.84 -19.94 1.16
CA TYR A 76 -7.61 -19.61 2.56
C TYR A 76 -6.16 -19.90 2.92
N LYS A 77 -5.46 -18.87 3.37
CA LYS A 77 -4.11 -18.97 3.91
C LYS A 77 -3.95 -17.87 4.93
N SER A 78 -3.67 -18.22 6.18
CA SER A 78 -3.42 -17.26 7.23
C SER A 78 -2.23 -17.68 8.08
N ILE A 79 -1.32 -16.74 8.31
CA ILE A 79 -0.28 -16.79 9.34
C ILE A 79 -0.51 -15.69 10.39
N GLN A 80 -1.68 -15.03 10.35
CA GLN A 80 -2.02 -13.90 11.21
C GLN A 80 -2.06 -14.29 12.69
N ASP A 81 -2.45 -15.53 13.00
CA ASP A 81 -2.58 -16.04 14.37
C ASP A 81 -1.41 -16.95 14.80
N ASP A 82 -0.40 -17.13 13.95
CA ASP A 82 0.80 -17.94 14.21
C ASP A 82 2.05 -17.05 14.33
N PRO A 83 2.53 -16.78 15.57
CA PRO A 83 3.69 -15.91 15.78
C PRO A 83 4.97 -16.38 15.09
N ASP A 84 5.22 -17.71 15.08
CA ASP A 84 6.45 -18.27 14.53
C ASP A 84 6.43 -18.21 13.00
N ALA A 85 5.32 -18.61 12.38
CA ALA A 85 5.15 -18.49 10.94
C ALA A 85 5.17 -17.03 10.45
N LEU A 86 4.60 -16.10 11.24
CA LEU A 86 4.66 -14.67 10.94
C LEU A 86 6.08 -14.14 10.97
N VAL A 87 6.87 -14.47 12.00
CA VAL A 87 8.29 -14.09 12.09
C VAL A 87 9.08 -14.65 10.91
N GLU A 88 8.92 -15.94 10.59
CA GLU A 88 9.64 -16.55 9.46
C GLU A 88 9.29 -15.89 8.13
N SER A 89 8.01 -15.60 7.91
CA SER A 89 7.54 -14.88 6.72
C SER A 89 8.14 -13.47 6.64
N LEU A 90 8.09 -12.69 7.71
CA LEU A 90 8.66 -11.33 7.74
C LEU A 90 10.16 -11.35 7.47
N VAL A 91 10.91 -12.24 8.13
CA VAL A 91 12.36 -12.37 7.95
C VAL A 91 12.68 -12.68 6.50
N LYS A 92 12.08 -13.72 5.94
CA LYS A 92 12.31 -14.13 4.56
C LYS A 92 11.98 -13.01 3.57
N ASN A 93 10.85 -12.32 3.75
CA ASN A 93 10.42 -11.30 2.81
C ASN A 93 11.28 -10.03 2.88
N ILE A 94 11.71 -9.61 4.07
CA ILE A 94 12.63 -8.48 4.22
C ILE A 94 14.01 -8.82 3.62
N GLU A 95 14.53 -10.03 3.84
CA GLU A 95 15.78 -10.49 3.21
C GLU A 95 15.67 -10.46 1.68
N ASN A 96 14.57 -10.96 1.11
CA ASN A 96 14.33 -10.93 -0.33
C ASN A 96 14.25 -9.50 -0.87
N ILE A 97 13.60 -8.57 -0.16
CA ILE A 97 13.55 -7.15 -0.54
C ILE A 97 14.97 -6.57 -0.67
N ILE A 98 15.85 -6.84 0.30
CA ILE A 98 17.25 -6.38 0.28
C ILE A 98 18.00 -7.01 -0.90
N GLN A 99 17.86 -8.33 -1.10
CA GLN A 99 18.53 -9.06 -2.19
C GLN A 99 18.11 -8.56 -3.57
N GLU A 100 16.84 -8.23 -3.74
CA GLU A 100 16.29 -7.69 -4.99
C GLU A 100 16.53 -6.18 -5.17
N LYS A 101 17.23 -5.53 -4.23
CA LYS A 101 17.49 -4.08 -4.21
C LYS A 101 16.20 -3.26 -4.32
N LYS A 102 15.19 -3.65 -3.55
CA LYS A 102 13.91 -2.94 -3.41
C LYS A 102 13.82 -2.25 -2.06
N LEU A 103 12.73 -1.52 -1.82
CA LEU A 103 12.41 -0.97 -0.50
C LEU A 103 11.16 -1.64 0.05
N PHE A 104 11.16 -1.93 1.34
CA PHE A 104 9.94 -2.24 2.07
C PHE A 104 9.04 -1.00 2.07
N TYR A 105 7.86 -1.14 1.47
CA TYR A 105 6.91 -0.04 1.34
C TYR A 105 6.00 0.03 2.56
N GLY A 106 5.48 -1.13 2.99
CA GLY A 106 4.47 -1.18 4.03
C GLY A 106 3.67 -2.48 4.03
N ILE A 107 2.57 -2.46 4.78
CA ILE A 107 1.54 -3.49 4.78
C ILE A 107 0.31 -2.95 4.04
N GLY A 108 -0.22 -3.73 3.10
CA GLY A 108 -1.44 -3.42 2.38
C GLY A 108 -2.56 -4.37 2.73
N ASP A 109 -3.69 -3.80 3.14
CA ASP A 109 -4.94 -4.49 3.42
C ASP A 109 -5.97 -4.18 2.33
N PHE A 110 -6.72 -5.20 1.93
CA PHE A 110 -7.70 -5.12 0.86
C PHE A 110 -8.88 -6.03 1.19
N GLU A 111 -10.09 -5.52 1.06
CA GLU A 111 -11.28 -6.31 1.34
C GLU A 111 -12.44 -5.94 0.43
N VAL A 112 -13.08 -6.99 -0.08
CA VAL A 112 -14.09 -6.96 -1.13
C VAL A 112 -15.50 -6.88 -0.54
N ASP A 113 -15.64 -7.25 0.73
CA ASP A 113 -16.93 -7.37 1.43
C ASP A 113 -17.60 -6.04 1.74
N ALA A 114 -16.89 -4.92 1.55
CA ALA A 114 -17.37 -3.59 1.91
C ALA A 114 -18.64 -3.12 1.19
N PHE A 115 -19.08 -3.81 0.15
CA PHE A 115 -20.28 -3.40 -0.60
C PHE A 115 -21.41 -4.42 -0.47
N MET A 116 -21.39 -5.24 0.59
CA MET A 116 -22.40 -6.28 0.83
C MET A 116 -23.44 -5.92 1.89
N ASN A 117 -23.17 -4.90 2.73
CA ASN A 117 -24.07 -4.48 3.80
C ASN A 117 -24.01 -2.94 3.95
N GLU A 118 -25.14 -2.33 4.33
CA GLU A 118 -25.25 -0.92 4.70
C GLU A 118 -24.41 -0.57 5.96
N ASN A 119 -24.03 -1.56 6.75
CA ASN A 119 -23.21 -1.40 7.96
C ASN A 119 -21.70 -1.61 7.72
N THR A 120 -21.24 -1.49 6.47
CA THR A 120 -19.81 -1.63 6.17
C THR A 120 -18.99 -0.62 6.96
N ILE A 121 -17.96 -1.12 7.64
CA ILE A 121 -16.96 -0.30 8.33
C ILE A 121 -15.65 -0.39 7.55
N ILE A 122 -15.22 0.72 6.95
CA ILE A 122 -13.91 0.81 6.31
C ILE A 122 -12.91 1.39 7.34
N PRO A 123 -11.84 0.66 7.73
CA PRO A 123 -10.96 1.09 8.81
C PRO A 123 -10.32 2.48 8.60
N GLY A 124 -10.65 3.39 9.51
CA GLY A 124 -10.15 4.76 9.49
C GLY A 124 -10.93 5.69 8.56
N LEU A 125 -12.06 5.26 8.00
CA LEU A 125 -12.92 6.04 7.12
C LEU A 125 -14.34 6.07 7.71
N GLU A 126 -14.88 7.26 7.96
CA GLU A 126 -16.26 7.46 8.38
C GLU A 126 -17.06 7.96 7.19
N LEU A 127 -17.74 7.06 6.48
CA LEU A 127 -18.62 7.41 5.37
C LEU A 127 -20.06 7.48 5.87
N ASP A 128 -20.83 8.41 5.32
CA ASP A 128 -22.27 8.43 5.56
C ASP A 128 -22.98 7.26 4.85
N ASN A 129 -24.17 6.93 5.35
CA ASN A 129 -24.96 5.81 4.84
C ASN A 129 -25.42 6.03 3.38
N GLU A 130 -25.59 7.28 2.94
CA GLU A 130 -26.05 7.60 1.59
C GLU A 130 -24.97 7.23 0.54
N LEU A 131 -23.71 7.57 0.83
CA LEU A 131 -22.57 7.19 0.01
C LEU A 131 -22.34 5.68 0.04
N ILE A 132 -22.42 5.02 1.20
CA ILE A 132 -22.29 3.56 1.30
C ILE A 132 -23.35 2.87 0.42
N ASN A 133 -24.60 3.32 0.49
CA ASN A 133 -25.68 2.78 -0.33
C ASN A 133 -25.44 3.02 -1.84
N THR A 134 -24.94 4.21 -2.21
CA THR A 134 -24.59 4.53 -3.59
C THR A 134 -23.49 3.61 -4.12
N LEU A 135 -22.44 3.37 -3.33
CA LEU A 135 -21.34 2.47 -3.68
C LEU A 135 -21.82 1.01 -3.80
N MET A 136 -22.67 0.56 -2.88
CA MET A 136 -23.28 -0.77 -2.90
C MET A 136 -24.15 -0.97 -4.15
N ASP A 137 -25.03 -0.02 -4.47
CA ASP A 137 -25.90 -0.10 -5.65
C ASP A 137 -25.09 -0.08 -6.95
N ALA A 138 -24.02 0.74 -7.00
CA ALA A 138 -23.10 0.76 -8.12
C ALA A 138 -22.40 -0.58 -8.30
N HIS A 139 -21.88 -1.15 -7.22
CA HIS A 139 -21.23 -2.47 -7.22
C HIS A 139 -22.19 -3.55 -7.76
N LYS A 140 -23.41 -3.64 -7.22
CA LYS A 140 -24.46 -4.58 -7.67
C LYS A 140 -24.78 -4.44 -9.16
N LYS A 141 -24.92 -3.21 -9.68
CA LYS A 141 -25.20 -2.96 -11.11
C LYS A 141 -24.03 -3.37 -12.01
N SER A 142 -22.81 -3.20 -11.55
CA SER A 142 -21.59 -3.40 -12.34
C SER A 142 -21.03 -4.82 -12.31
N ARG A 143 -21.40 -5.65 -11.32
CA ARG A 143 -20.80 -6.98 -11.12
C ARG A 143 -20.94 -7.92 -12.31
N ASN A 144 -21.87 -7.66 -13.22
CA ASN A 144 -22.08 -8.47 -14.44
C ASN A 144 -21.25 -8.03 -15.65
N ARG A 145 -20.44 -6.98 -15.50
CA ARG A 145 -19.70 -6.36 -16.60
C ARG A 145 -18.26 -6.88 -16.60
N ASP A 146 -17.67 -7.08 -17.79
CA ASP A 146 -16.23 -7.40 -17.96
C ASP A 146 -15.36 -6.17 -17.68
N GLN A 147 -15.43 -5.68 -16.44
CA GLN A 147 -14.86 -4.40 -16.02
C GLN A 147 -13.83 -4.54 -14.92
N PHE A 148 -13.72 -5.70 -14.27
CA PHE A 148 -12.75 -5.97 -13.22
C PHE A 148 -11.29 -5.90 -13.72
N PRO A 149 -10.31 -5.65 -12.83
CA PRO A 149 -8.92 -5.54 -13.20
C PRO A 149 -8.44 -6.85 -13.82
N THR A 150 -7.74 -6.76 -14.96
CA THR A 150 -7.28 -7.95 -15.67
C THR A 150 -5.83 -8.23 -15.36
N LEU A 151 -5.53 -9.48 -15.00
CA LEU A 151 -4.18 -9.94 -14.77
C LEU A 151 -3.38 -9.98 -16.08
N LEU A 152 -2.35 -9.15 -16.16
CA LEU A 152 -1.41 -9.07 -17.27
C LEU A 152 -0.14 -9.86 -16.95
N LYS A 153 0.68 -10.09 -17.98
CA LYS A 153 1.96 -10.79 -17.85
C LYS A 153 3.06 -10.04 -18.60
N THR A 154 4.26 -10.01 -18.02
CA THR A 154 5.46 -9.56 -18.72
C THR A 154 5.96 -10.64 -19.68
N GLN A 155 6.96 -10.29 -20.50
CA GLN A 155 7.68 -11.26 -21.35
C GLN A 155 8.36 -12.37 -20.51
N GLU A 156 8.75 -12.05 -19.26
CA GLU A 156 9.31 -12.99 -18.29
C GLU A 156 8.24 -13.78 -17.51
N ASN A 157 6.97 -13.74 -17.95
CA ASN A 157 5.83 -14.40 -17.30
C ASN A 157 5.55 -13.95 -15.85
N LYS A 158 6.05 -12.78 -15.44
CA LYS A 158 5.66 -12.14 -14.16
C LYS A 158 4.28 -11.53 -14.30
N LYS A 159 3.39 -11.84 -13.35
CA LYS A 159 1.99 -11.40 -13.35
C LYS A 159 1.86 -10.02 -12.71
N TYR A 160 1.04 -9.13 -13.28
CA TYR A 160 0.78 -7.80 -12.72
C TYR A 160 -0.60 -7.26 -13.11
N ILE A 161 -1.07 -6.25 -12.38
CA ILE A 161 -2.15 -5.36 -12.82
C ILE A 161 -1.63 -3.93 -12.96
N ASN A 162 -2.30 -3.13 -13.77
CA ASN A 162 -2.08 -1.69 -13.79
C ASN A 162 -2.91 -1.05 -12.69
N ILE A 163 -2.26 -0.21 -11.89
CA ILE A 163 -2.88 0.60 -10.86
C ILE A 163 -2.69 2.09 -11.12
N THR A 164 -3.65 2.90 -10.67
CA THR A 164 -3.47 4.35 -10.52
C THR A 164 -3.76 4.75 -9.08
N ILE A 165 -3.15 5.84 -8.62
CA ILE A 165 -3.43 6.41 -7.30
C ILE A 165 -4.00 7.82 -7.51
N GLN A 166 -5.13 8.10 -6.90
CA GLN A 166 -5.87 9.36 -7.00
C GLN A 166 -6.21 9.88 -5.59
N GLY A 167 -6.47 11.18 -5.47
CA GLY A 167 -6.73 11.88 -4.21
C GLY A 167 -5.78 13.06 -3.99
N GLN A 168 -6.16 13.96 -3.09
CA GLN A 168 -5.49 15.22 -2.79
C GLN A 168 -4.02 15.03 -2.39
N ASN A 169 -3.75 14.04 -1.54
CA ASN A 169 -2.41 13.75 -1.02
C ASN A 169 -1.79 12.49 -1.65
N LYS A 170 -2.19 12.12 -2.88
CA LYS A 170 -1.75 10.87 -3.53
C LYS A 170 -0.23 10.65 -3.56
N ASP A 171 0.56 11.74 -3.59
CA ASP A 171 2.02 11.71 -3.60
C ASP A 171 2.60 11.17 -2.28
N LYS A 172 1.79 11.05 -1.22
CA LYS A 172 2.18 10.36 0.01
C LYS A 172 2.17 8.83 -0.14
N LEU A 173 1.37 8.28 -1.07
CA LEU A 173 1.40 6.87 -1.44
C LEU A 173 2.31 6.63 -2.67
N GLN A 174 2.25 7.53 -3.66
CA GLN A 174 3.17 7.55 -4.80
C GLN A 174 4.38 8.43 -4.47
N ILE A 175 5.22 7.94 -3.54
CA ILE A 175 6.30 8.71 -2.92
C ILE A 175 7.24 9.28 -3.99
N PRO A 176 7.33 10.61 -4.17
CA PRO A 176 8.10 11.18 -5.25
C PRO A 176 9.61 10.98 -5.04
N GLY A 177 10.33 10.58 -6.08
CA GLY A 177 11.78 10.40 -6.07
C GLY A 177 12.30 9.97 -7.43
N GLY A 178 13.50 10.43 -7.79
CA GLY A 178 14.14 10.08 -9.07
C GLY A 178 14.96 8.79 -9.00
N SER A 179 15.28 8.34 -7.78
CA SER A 179 16.08 7.15 -7.51
C SER A 179 15.56 6.38 -6.29
N LEU A 180 16.10 5.18 -6.05
CA LEU A 180 15.72 4.38 -4.88
C LEU A 180 16.14 5.08 -3.57
N GLU A 181 17.29 5.75 -3.60
CA GLU A 181 17.85 6.47 -2.45
C GLU A 181 16.95 7.66 -2.04
N ASP A 182 16.37 8.37 -3.00
CA ASP A 182 15.39 9.43 -2.72
C ASP A 182 14.16 8.90 -1.99
N ILE A 183 13.64 7.76 -2.46
CA ILE A 183 12.45 7.14 -1.89
C ILE A 183 12.78 6.56 -0.50
N ALA A 184 13.96 5.95 -0.34
CA ALA A 184 14.44 5.39 0.92
C ALA A 184 14.58 6.47 2.02
N ASP A 185 15.12 7.64 1.66
CA ASP A 185 15.30 8.79 2.55
C ASP A 185 13.96 9.28 3.12
N LYS A 186 12.89 9.25 2.30
CA LYS A 186 11.52 9.57 2.73
C LYS A 186 10.89 8.44 3.56
N LEU A 187 10.97 7.20 3.06
CA LEU A 187 10.32 6.04 3.70
C LEU A 187 10.87 5.71 5.09
N ARG A 188 12.15 6.03 5.38
CA ARG A 188 12.78 5.67 6.67
C ARG A 188 12.04 6.22 7.89
N PHE A 189 11.40 7.38 7.74
CA PHE A 189 10.65 8.06 8.80
C PHE A 189 9.14 8.02 8.57
N ALA A 190 8.71 7.38 7.49
CA ALA A 190 7.31 7.25 7.16
C ALA A 190 6.58 6.44 8.23
N LYS A 191 5.42 6.93 8.64
CA LYS A 191 4.47 6.24 9.51
C LYS A 191 3.05 6.70 9.19
N GLY A 192 2.08 5.91 9.63
CA GLY A 192 0.67 6.16 9.42
C GLY A 192 0.13 5.36 8.26
N PHE A 193 -1.09 5.71 7.84
CA PHE A 193 -1.83 4.95 6.86
C PHE A 193 -2.59 5.84 5.89
N ALA A 194 -2.95 5.30 4.75
CA ALA A 194 -3.98 5.87 3.90
C ALA A 194 -5.05 4.82 3.63
N THR A 195 -6.31 5.27 3.60
CA THR A 195 -7.46 4.43 3.34
C THR A 195 -8.26 4.99 2.17
N GLY A 196 -8.88 4.11 1.40
CA GLY A 196 -9.70 4.51 0.28
C GLY A 196 -10.38 3.36 -0.43
N LEU A 197 -10.88 3.65 -1.62
CA LEU A 197 -11.62 2.69 -2.44
C LEU A 197 -10.81 2.26 -3.67
N VAL A 198 -10.93 0.98 -3.98
CA VAL A 198 -10.48 0.41 -5.24
C VAL A 198 -11.65 0.43 -6.20
N VAL A 199 -11.48 1.16 -7.29
CA VAL A 199 -12.51 1.36 -8.30
C VAL A 199 -11.97 0.93 -9.66
N SER A 200 -12.71 0.06 -10.34
CA SER A 200 -12.33 -0.35 -11.69
C SER A 200 -12.66 0.72 -12.71
N SER A 201 -11.74 0.90 -13.66
CA SER A 201 -12.03 1.57 -14.93
C SER A 201 -11.24 0.90 -16.05
N LYS A 202 -11.92 0.45 -17.11
CA LYS A 202 -11.31 -0.17 -18.29
C LYS A 202 -10.26 -1.25 -17.95
N LYS A 203 -10.58 -2.18 -17.04
CA LYS A 203 -9.69 -3.29 -16.63
C LYS A 203 -8.43 -2.87 -15.84
N SER A 204 -8.41 -1.65 -15.31
CA SER A 204 -7.38 -1.15 -14.38
C SER A 204 -7.98 -0.89 -13.00
N ALA A 205 -7.19 -1.10 -11.95
CA ALA A 205 -7.58 -0.79 -10.58
C ALA A 205 -7.17 0.66 -10.24
N ASN A 206 -8.12 1.51 -9.90
CA ASN A 206 -7.87 2.90 -9.53
C ASN A 206 -8.07 3.01 -8.02
N LEU A 207 -6.99 3.33 -7.30
CA LEU A 207 -6.99 3.48 -5.86
C LEU A 207 -7.27 4.95 -5.56
N PHE A 208 -8.52 5.22 -5.21
CA PHE A 208 -8.96 6.53 -4.76
C PHE A 208 -8.71 6.65 -3.27
N MET A 209 -7.66 7.38 -2.92
CA MET A 209 -7.35 7.70 -1.54
C MET A 209 -8.36 8.71 -1.03
N MET A 210 -9.05 8.35 0.05
CA MET A 210 -10.11 9.18 0.64
C MET A 210 -9.65 9.86 1.92
N ASN A 211 -8.63 9.31 2.57
CA ASN A 211 -7.89 10.01 3.60
C ASN A 211 -6.47 9.46 3.75
N ASP A 212 -5.67 10.19 4.52
CA ASP A 212 -4.41 9.68 5.03
C ASP A 212 -4.08 10.27 6.41
N ARG A 213 -3.27 9.54 7.15
CA ARG A 213 -2.56 9.99 8.35
C ARG A 213 -1.06 9.81 8.19
N ILE A 214 -0.59 9.94 6.95
CA ILE A 214 0.80 9.72 6.59
C ILE A 214 1.62 10.95 6.96
N VAL A 215 2.70 10.70 7.70
CA VAL A 215 3.74 11.68 8.00
C VAL A 215 5.11 11.09 7.70
N PHE A 216 6.03 11.94 7.25
CA PHE A 216 7.42 11.58 6.94
C PHE A 216 8.40 12.12 7.98
N GLN A 217 7.89 12.62 9.09
CA GLN A 217 8.67 13.17 10.21
C GLN A 217 8.18 12.56 11.53
N GLU A 218 9.11 12.31 12.45
CA GLU A 218 8.81 11.59 13.69
C GLU A 218 7.83 12.33 14.60
N ASP A 219 7.97 13.65 14.66
CA ASP A 219 7.26 14.53 15.60
C ASP A 219 5.97 15.13 15.00
N GLN A 220 5.68 14.86 13.73
CA GLN A 220 4.49 15.37 13.06
C GLN A 220 3.25 14.56 13.50
N ILE A 221 2.19 15.29 13.85
CA ILE A 221 0.86 14.75 14.13
C ILE A 221 0.03 14.90 12.86
N PRO A 222 -0.45 13.80 12.26
CA PRO A 222 -1.32 13.88 11.10
C PRO A 222 -2.71 14.43 11.49
N GLU A 223 -3.21 15.36 10.71
CA GLU A 223 -4.61 15.80 10.81
C GLU A 223 -5.52 14.82 10.08
N PHE A 224 -6.69 14.55 10.66
CA PHE A 224 -7.71 13.77 9.99
C PHE A 224 -8.49 14.66 9.03
N TYR A 225 -8.71 14.15 7.82
CA TYR A 225 -9.57 14.77 6.82
C TYR A 225 -10.29 13.67 6.04
N ILE A 226 -11.32 14.06 5.30
CA ILE A 226 -11.95 13.25 4.26
C ILE A 226 -11.84 14.05 2.97
N ASP A 227 -11.34 13.42 1.92
CA ASP A 227 -11.17 14.02 0.60
C ASP A 227 -12.52 14.08 -0.13
N GLN A 228 -13.24 15.19 0.07
CA GLN A 228 -14.57 15.36 -0.50
C GLN A 228 -14.56 15.50 -2.03
N ASP A 229 -13.50 16.07 -2.59
CA ASP A 229 -13.34 16.18 -4.05
C ASP A 229 -13.18 14.79 -4.66
N CYS A 230 -12.41 13.92 -4.02
CA CYS A 230 -12.26 12.52 -4.40
C CYS A 230 -13.60 11.77 -4.36
N ILE A 231 -14.41 11.97 -3.31
CA ILE A 231 -15.77 11.42 -3.21
C ILE A 231 -16.63 11.86 -4.40
N THR A 232 -16.68 13.17 -4.68
CA THR A 232 -17.48 13.72 -5.79
C THR A 232 -17.05 13.16 -7.16
N ILE A 233 -15.75 12.91 -7.35
CA ILE A 233 -15.23 12.28 -8.57
C ILE A 233 -15.73 10.83 -8.70
N ILE A 234 -15.72 10.07 -7.61
CA ILE A 234 -16.20 8.69 -7.58
C ILE A 234 -17.69 8.65 -7.91
N GLU A 235 -18.51 9.45 -7.21
CA GLU A 235 -19.96 9.55 -7.43
C GLU A 235 -20.28 9.93 -8.88
N SER A 236 -19.68 11.01 -9.37
CA SER A 236 -19.84 11.46 -10.77
C SER A 236 -19.41 10.39 -11.78
N GLY A 237 -18.39 9.60 -11.46
CA GLY A 237 -17.91 8.51 -12.30
C GLY A 237 -18.85 7.30 -12.30
N ILE A 238 -19.47 7.00 -11.16
CA ILE A 238 -20.50 5.97 -11.00
C ILE A 238 -21.76 6.36 -11.78
N GLU A 239 -22.26 7.58 -11.58
CA GLU A 239 -23.44 8.11 -12.30
C GLU A 239 -23.28 8.05 -13.82
N ARG A 240 -22.05 8.21 -14.30
CA ARG A 240 -21.70 8.17 -15.73
C ARG A 240 -21.35 6.77 -16.25
N ASP A 241 -21.54 5.71 -15.46
CA ASP A 241 -21.18 4.33 -15.81
C ASP A 241 -19.69 4.20 -16.24
N LYS A 242 -18.78 4.90 -15.58
CA LYS A 242 -17.33 4.87 -15.89
C LYS A 242 -16.47 4.25 -14.80
N LEU A 243 -16.93 4.30 -13.56
CA LEU A 243 -16.24 3.88 -12.35
C LEU A 243 -17.08 2.85 -11.61
N PHE A 244 -16.42 1.77 -11.18
CA PHE A 244 -17.08 0.60 -10.61
C PHE A 244 -16.39 0.19 -9.31
N PRO A 245 -16.99 0.42 -8.13
CA PRO A 245 -16.40 0.03 -6.86
C PRO A 245 -16.17 -1.49 -6.79
N ILE A 246 -14.99 -1.91 -6.32
CA ILE A 246 -14.62 -3.33 -6.20
C ILE A 246 -14.37 -3.69 -4.75
N SER A 247 -13.51 -2.93 -4.08
CA SER A 247 -13.03 -3.20 -2.73
C SER A 247 -12.62 -1.89 -2.07
N TRP A 248 -12.27 -1.95 -0.79
CA TRP A 248 -11.49 -0.90 -0.14
C TRP A 248 -10.04 -1.34 0.03
N PHE A 249 -9.16 -0.36 0.26
CA PHE A 249 -7.77 -0.61 0.59
C PHE A 249 -7.35 0.23 1.79
N ARG A 250 -6.37 -0.29 2.52
CA ARG A 250 -5.58 0.46 3.50
C ARG A 250 -4.11 0.15 3.29
N PHE A 251 -3.28 1.19 3.19
CA PHE A 251 -1.83 1.04 3.21
C PHE A 251 -1.27 1.64 4.49
N ASP A 252 -0.72 0.81 5.37
CA ASP A 252 0.15 1.25 6.45
C ASP A 252 1.58 1.30 5.90
N ILE A 253 2.25 2.46 5.97
CA ILE A 253 3.51 2.69 5.25
C ILE A 253 4.74 2.73 6.17
N GLY A 254 5.91 2.46 5.57
CA GLY A 254 7.20 2.47 6.24
C GLY A 254 7.42 1.25 7.12
N ILE A 255 8.63 1.06 7.65
CA ILE A 255 8.96 -0.10 8.48
C ILE A 255 8.07 -0.21 9.74
N ARG A 256 7.54 0.92 10.20
CA ARG A 256 6.63 1.02 11.34
C ARG A 256 5.25 0.44 11.06
N SER A 257 4.90 0.15 9.81
CA SER A 257 3.67 -0.58 9.49
C SER A 257 3.64 -1.98 10.10
N LEU A 258 4.79 -2.56 10.47
CA LEU A 258 4.84 -3.82 11.20
C LEU A 258 4.21 -3.71 12.59
N GLU A 259 4.16 -2.52 13.17
CA GLU A 259 3.52 -2.25 14.47
C GLU A 259 2.00 -2.42 14.41
N THR A 260 1.39 -2.45 13.22
CA THR A 260 -0.05 -2.62 13.03
C THR A 260 -0.48 -4.08 12.90
N LEU A 261 0.47 -5.01 12.88
CA LEU A 261 0.20 -6.44 12.84
C LEU A 261 -0.37 -6.92 14.18
N GLU A 262 -1.37 -7.81 14.12
CA GLU A 262 -2.13 -8.30 15.26
C GLU A 262 -1.25 -8.94 16.36
N LEU A 263 -0.18 -9.63 15.93
CA LEU A 263 0.76 -10.28 16.83
C LEU A 263 2.03 -9.47 17.10
N TRP A 264 2.08 -8.19 16.71
CA TRP A 264 3.28 -7.36 16.85
C TRP A 264 3.89 -7.43 18.26
N ASP A 265 3.05 -7.25 19.29
CA ASP A 265 3.51 -7.27 20.68
C ASP A 265 4.14 -8.61 21.11
N LYS A 266 3.76 -9.71 20.46
CA LYS A 266 4.32 -11.04 20.72
C LYS A 266 5.63 -11.28 19.95
N ILE A 267 5.78 -10.67 18.77
CA ILE A 267 6.92 -10.96 17.87
C ILE A 267 8.02 -9.90 17.91
N LYS A 268 7.75 -8.66 18.34
CA LYS A 268 8.70 -7.54 18.28
C LYS A 268 10.02 -7.80 19.01
N GLU A 269 9.99 -8.65 20.03
CA GLU A 269 11.18 -9.02 20.80
C GLU A 269 11.97 -10.20 20.21
N ASN A 270 11.47 -10.85 19.14
CA ASN A 270 12.11 -12.00 18.53
C ASN A 270 13.48 -11.66 17.92
N GLU A 271 14.51 -12.42 18.28
CA GLU A 271 15.91 -12.14 17.87
C GLU A 271 16.14 -12.24 16.36
N LYS A 272 15.47 -13.17 15.65
CA LYS A 272 15.59 -13.27 14.19
C LYS A 272 14.99 -12.04 13.52
N LEU A 273 13.83 -11.60 13.99
CA LEU A 273 13.16 -10.41 13.49
C LEU A 273 13.97 -9.13 13.77
N LYS A 274 14.48 -8.96 14.99
CA LYS A 274 15.36 -7.83 15.32
C LYS A 274 16.60 -7.78 14.43
N LYS A 275 17.21 -8.94 14.17
CA LYS A 275 18.38 -9.04 13.30
C LYS A 275 18.06 -8.58 11.88
N VAL A 276 17.01 -9.12 11.26
CA VAL A 276 16.67 -8.75 9.88
C VAL A 276 16.28 -7.28 9.76
N LEU A 277 15.60 -6.71 10.76
CA LEU A 277 15.24 -5.30 10.79
C LEU A 277 16.47 -4.39 10.88
N LYS A 278 17.48 -4.82 11.65
CA LYS A 278 18.79 -4.13 11.70
C LYS A 278 19.54 -4.22 10.37
N ASP A 279 19.50 -5.38 9.72
CA ASP A 279 20.13 -5.55 8.40
C ASP A 279 19.44 -4.68 7.34
N TYR A 280 18.11 -4.55 7.40
CA TYR A 280 17.34 -3.64 6.58
C TYR A 280 17.68 -2.16 6.86
N ASP A 281 17.78 -1.76 8.13
CA ASP A 281 18.19 -0.41 8.53
C ASP A 281 19.59 -0.04 7.99
N ASN A 282 20.54 -0.98 8.05
CA ASN A 282 21.87 -0.79 7.48
C ASN A 282 21.81 -0.62 5.95
N TYR A 283 20.98 -1.41 5.27
CA TYR A 283 20.77 -1.31 3.83
C TYR A 283 20.19 0.07 3.43
N ILE A 284 19.16 0.54 4.15
CA ILE A 284 18.55 1.86 3.93
C ILE A 284 19.55 2.98 4.21
N THR A 285 20.26 2.89 5.33
CA THR A 285 21.31 3.86 5.69
C THR A 285 22.36 3.97 4.59
N LYS A 286 22.78 2.84 4.01
CA LYS A 286 23.75 2.84 2.91
C LYS A 286 23.23 3.58 1.68
N LEU A 287 22.00 3.29 1.24
CA LEU A 287 21.38 3.99 0.10
C LEU A 287 21.36 5.51 0.33
N ILE A 288 20.99 5.94 1.54
CA ILE A 288 20.91 7.35 1.89
C ILE A 288 22.30 8.00 1.91
N VAL A 289 23.30 7.31 2.45
CA VAL A 289 24.69 7.80 2.45
C VAL A 289 25.21 7.92 1.02
N ASP A 290 24.96 6.94 0.16
CA ASP A 290 25.34 6.96 -1.25
C ASP A 290 24.72 8.18 -1.97
N LYS A 291 23.44 8.50 -1.68
CA LYS A 291 22.79 9.74 -2.14
C LYS A 291 23.55 10.99 -1.70
N TYR A 292 23.82 11.15 -0.40
CA TYR A 292 24.49 12.36 0.10
C TYR A 292 25.93 12.49 -0.39
N ILE A 293 26.68 11.39 -0.52
CA ILE A 293 28.02 11.39 -1.12
C ILE A 293 27.97 11.84 -2.58
N SER A 294 26.99 11.35 -3.36
CA SER A 294 26.84 11.74 -4.76
C SER A 294 26.56 13.24 -4.91
N LEU A 295 25.78 13.83 -3.99
CA LEU A 295 25.49 15.27 -3.95
C LEU A 295 26.70 16.10 -3.50
N ALA A 296 27.55 15.56 -2.61
CA ALA A 296 28.74 16.23 -2.09
C ALA A 296 29.99 16.08 -2.99
N SER A 297 30.00 15.10 -3.90
CA SER A 297 31.12 14.82 -4.81
C SER A 297 31.49 16.00 -5.74
N PRO A 298 30.54 16.75 -6.31
CA PRO A 298 30.83 18.00 -7.02
C PRO A 298 31.48 19.10 -6.16
N MET A 299 31.43 18.98 -4.83
CA MET A 299 31.93 19.96 -3.86
C MET A 299 33.29 19.59 -3.22
N ASN A 300 33.99 18.53 -3.68
CA ASN A 300 35.28 18.07 -3.12
C ASN A 300 35.26 17.71 -1.62
N LEU A 301 34.12 17.26 -1.07
CA LEU A 301 33.97 16.91 0.37
C LEU A 301 34.08 15.40 0.67
N GLY A 302 34.38 14.57 -0.33
CA GLY A 302 33.90 13.18 -0.41
C GLY A 302 34.64 12.04 0.32
N SER A 303 35.84 12.21 0.91
CA SER A 303 36.62 11.03 1.36
C SER A 303 36.57 10.70 2.86
N ASP A 304 36.28 11.66 3.74
CA ASP A 304 36.25 11.40 5.20
C ASP A 304 34.84 11.22 5.76
N PHE A 305 33.81 11.73 5.08
CA PHE A 305 32.44 11.69 5.57
C PHE A 305 31.90 10.27 5.75
N GLU A 306 32.06 9.38 4.76
CA GLU A 306 31.55 8.00 4.84
C GLU A 306 32.20 7.24 6.01
N LYS A 307 33.52 7.38 6.17
CA LYS A 307 34.28 6.73 7.25
C LYS A 307 33.91 7.25 8.63
N GLU A 308 33.65 8.54 8.76
CA GLU A 308 33.24 9.15 10.02
C GLU A 308 31.77 8.82 10.35
N PHE A 309 30.89 8.89 9.36
CA PHE A 309 29.48 8.58 9.50
C PHE A 309 29.23 7.11 9.85
N LEU A 310 29.94 6.17 9.22
CA LEU A 310 29.79 4.73 9.50
C LEU A 310 30.23 4.36 10.93
N LYS A 311 31.13 5.13 11.55
CA LYS A 311 31.59 4.95 12.95
C LYS A 311 30.58 5.43 14.00
N LEU A 312 29.59 6.23 13.60
CA LEU A 312 28.56 6.73 14.51
C LEU A 312 27.67 5.59 15.02
N ASN A 313 27.16 5.74 16.25
CA ASN A 313 26.14 4.82 16.77
C ASN A 313 24.77 5.11 16.10
N PRO A 314 23.77 4.21 16.22
CA PRO A 314 22.49 4.37 15.52
C PRO A 314 21.76 5.69 15.81
N SER A 315 21.79 6.16 17.07
CA SER A 315 21.17 7.44 17.45
C SER A 315 21.88 8.63 16.80
N GLN A 316 23.21 8.59 16.76
CA GLN A 316 24.02 9.61 16.09
C GLN A 316 23.85 9.60 14.56
N LYS A 317 23.77 8.42 13.93
CA LYS A 317 23.49 8.28 12.50
C LYS A 317 22.13 8.89 12.17
N LYS A 318 21.10 8.50 12.92
CA LYS A 318 19.74 9.02 12.77
C LYS A 318 19.68 10.54 12.93
N LYS A 319 20.32 11.08 13.98
CA LYS A 319 20.41 12.52 14.21
C LYS A 319 21.13 13.23 13.07
N SER A 320 22.29 12.72 12.65
CA SER A 320 23.08 13.34 11.59
C SER A 320 22.31 13.35 10.26
N LEU A 321 21.64 12.25 9.91
CA LEU A 321 20.81 12.18 8.70
C LEU A 321 19.59 13.10 8.76
N ARG A 322 19.00 13.28 9.95
CA ARG A 322 17.93 14.26 10.17
C ARG A 322 18.45 15.69 10.01
N ASP A 323 19.59 16.02 10.63
CA ASP A 323 20.20 17.34 10.56
C ASP A 323 20.63 17.68 9.11
N MET A 324 21.14 16.70 8.35
CA MET A 324 21.45 16.86 6.93
C MET A 324 20.22 17.08 6.07
N ALA A 325 19.16 16.29 6.29
CA ALA A 325 17.90 16.46 5.55
C ALA A 325 17.30 17.85 5.79
N GLU A 326 17.34 18.33 7.05
CA GLU A 326 16.84 19.66 7.40
C GLU A 326 17.71 20.79 6.82
N ALA A 327 19.04 20.67 6.87
CA ALA A 327 19.94 21.64 6.26
C ALA A 327 19.72 21.76 4.75
N ILE A 328 19.51 20.64 4.06
CA ILE A 328 19.22 20.63 2.62
C ILE A 328 17.84 21.23 2.34
N ARG A 329 16.82 20.94 3.16
CA ARG A 329 15.50 21.55 3.03
C ARG A 329 15.58 23.07 3.10
N ILE A 330 16.25 23.60 4.12
CA ILE A 330 16.47 25.05 4.29
C ILE A 330 17.20 25.63 3.08
N LEU A 331 18.30 25.01 2.66
CA LEU A 331 19.06 25.48 1.50
C LEU A 331 18.26 25.43 0.20
N THR A 332 17.33 24.50 0.04
CA THR A 332 16.51 24.39 -1.17
C THR A 332 15.39 25.44 -1.16
N GLU A 333 14.76 25.67 -0.01
CA GLU A 333 13.76 26.72 0.17
C GLU A 333 14.36 28.12 -0.07
N GLU A 334 15.59 28.38 0.39
CA GLU A 334 16.30 29.65 0.16
C GLU A 334 16.74 29.89 -1.30
N TYR A 335 16.81 28.85 -2.14
CA TYR A 335 17.20 28.97 -3.56
C TYR A 335 16.00 29.06 -4.51
N GLU A 336 14.78 28.77 -4.03
CA GLU A 336 13.53 28.92 -4.78
C GLU A 336 12.84 30.29 -4.57
N GLU A 337 13.33 31.10 -3.62
CA GLU A 337 13.08 32.57 -3.52
C GLU A 337 14.07 33.36 -4.40
#